data_AF-A0A7S1P040-F1
#
_entry.id   AF-A0A7S1P040-F1
#
_cell.length_a   1.000
_cell.length_b   1.000
_cell.length_c   1.000
_cell.angle_alpha   90.00
_cell.angle_beta   90.00
_cell.angle_gamma   90.00
#
_symmetry.space_group_name_H-M   'P 1'
#
loop_
_entity.id
_entity.type
_entity.pdbx_description
1 polymer ?
#
loop_
_entity_poly.entity_id
_entity_poly.type
_entity_poly.pdbx_seq_one_letter_code
_entity_poly.pdbx_strand_id
1 'polypeptide(L)'
;EMLHVLGHRFCPAGYYLLGIRREGESFGERALLVMQERSATVRTLMPSEFLVLDKQPFDRIIKAELHKEKRDKNKFLKVYIPGLDRQSFTTRERLSYLFKDESKTAGATI
;
A
#
# COMPACT_ATOMS: atom_id res chain seq x y z
N GLU A 1 -3.35 -19.55 -4.05
CA GLU A 1 -4.80 -19.66 -3.79
C GLU A 1 -5.19 -19.75 -2.30
N MET A 2 -4.42 -20.44 -1.44
CA MET A 2 -4.78 -20.60 0.00
C MET A 2 -4.90 -19.29 0.82
N LEU A 3 -4.08 -18.28 0.52
CA LEU A 3 -4.08 -16.99 1.25
C LEU A 3 -5.35 -16.15 1.00
N HIS A 4 -5.91 -16.17 -0.22
CA HIS A 4 -7.14 -15.43 -0.53
C HIS A 4 -8.35 -15.99 0.24
N VAL A 5 -8.42 -17.32 0.37
CA VAL A 5 -9.52 -18.01 1.10
C VAL A 5 -9.42 -17.80 2.61
N LEU A 6 -8.20 -17.63 3.15
CA LEU A 6 -8.01 -17.29 4.56
C LEU A 6 -8.38 -15.84 4.87
N GLY A 7 -8.05 -14.88 3.99
CA GLY A 7 -8.33 -13.46 4.22
C GLY A 7 -9.80 -13.14 4.51
N HIS A 8 -10.75 -13.82 3.84
CA HIS A 8 -12.18 -13.63 4.09
C HIS A 8 -12.66 -14.20 5.44
N ARG A 9 -12.06 -15.29 5.93
CA ARG A 9 -12.44 -15.89 7.22
C ARG A 9 -12.01 -15.07 8.43
N PHE A 10 -11.01 -14.20 8.26
CA PHE A 10 -10.46 -13.35 9.33
C PHE A 10 -11.01 -11.91 9.32
N CYS A 11 -11.92 -11.57 8.40
CA CYS A 11 -12.53 -10.24 8.37
C CYS A 11 -13.76 -10.20 9.30
N PRO A 12 -13.75 -9.42 10.40
CA PRO A 12 -14.92 -9.30 11.27
C PRO A 12 -16.10 -8.67 10.53
N ALA A 13 -17.33 -8.90 11.02
CA ALA A 13 -18.51 -8.22 10.51
C ALA A 13 -18.32 -6.69 10.59
N GLY A 14 -18.64 -5.98 9.49
CA GLY A 14 -18.46 -4.53 9.37
C GLY A 14 -17.10 -4.07 8.81
N TYR A 15 -16.21 -4.99 8.46
CA TYR A 15 -14.93 -4.68 7.81
C TYR A 15 -14.88 -5.22 6.37
N TYR A 16 -14.04 -4.60 5.53
CA TYR A 16 -13.74 -5.07 4.17
C TYR A 16 -12.24 -5.34 4.02
N LEU A 17 -11.90 -6.47 3.38
CA LEU A 17 -10.51 -6.83 3.11
C LEU A 17 -9.95 -5.92 2.00
N LEU A 18 -8.96 -5.08 2.35
CA LEU A 18 -8.28 -4.22 1.37
C LEU A 18 -7.15 -4.92 0.63
N GLY A 19 -6.59 -5.99 1.20
CA GLY A 19 -5.53 -6.78 0.59
C GLY A 19 -4.71 -7.55 1.62
N ILE A 20 -3.82 -8.41 1.11
CA ILE A 20 -2.88 -9.23 1.91
C ILE A 20 -1.48 -8.67 1.73
N ARG A 21 -0.67 -8.74 2.81
CA ARG A 21 0.75 -8.38 2.77
C ARG A 21 1.64 -9.61 2.90
N ARG A 22 2.77 -9.58 2.21
CA ARG A 22 3.81 -10.62 2.25
C ARG A 22 5.01 -10.14 3.07
N GLU A 23 5.89 -11.08 3.38
CA GLU A 23 7.20 -10.78 3.97
C GLU A 23 7.96 -9.73 3.13
N GLY A 24 8.65 -8.81 3.82
CA GLY A 24 9.36 -7.69 3.20
C GLY A 24 8.47 -6.50 2.82
N GLU A 25 7.14 -6.63 2.81
CA GLU A 25 6.24 -5.51 2.55
C GLU A 25 6.00 -4.67 3.82
N SER A 26 6.00 -3.34 3.68
CA SER A 26 5.74 -2.40 4.77
C SER A 26 4.29 -1.88 4.77
N PHE A 27 3.84 -1.34 5.89
CA PHE A 27 2.53 -0.70 6.03
C PHE A 27 2.52 0.39 7.12
N GLY A 28 1.57 1.31 7.05
CA GLY A 28 1.34 2.34 8.06
C GLY A 28 2.10 3.65 7.82
N GLU A 29 2.81 3.74 6.69
CA GLU A 29 3.54 4.90 6.20
C GLU A 29 2.63 6.11 5.96
N ARG A 30 1.37 5.88 5.57
CA ARG A 30 0.38 6.97 5.40
C ARG A 30 0.21 7.83 6.64
N ALA A 31 0.16 7.21 7.81
CA ALA A 31 0.00 7.92 9.08
C ALA A 31 1.23 8.82 9.37
N LEU A 32 2.41 8.37 8.95
CA LEU A 32 3.66 9.12 9.10
C LEU A 32 3.79 10.25 8.06
N LEU A 33 3.35 10.01 6.83
CA LEU A 33 3.45 10.98 5.72
C LEU A 33 2.45 12.13 5.82
N VAL A 34 1.20 11.84 6.17
CA VAL A 34 0.08 12.80 6.07
C VAL A 34 -0.43 13.24 7.44
N MET A 35 0.20 12.78 8.54
CA MET A 35 -0.26 13.00 9.92
C MET A 35 -1.76 12.68 10.11
N GLN A 36 -2.22 11.63 9.44
CA GLN A 36 -3.60 11.13 9.58
C GLN A 36 -3.64 9.90 10.48
N GLU A 37 -4.82 9.62 11.03
CA GLU A 37 -5.09 8.40 11.77
C GLU A 37 -4.85 7.15 10.91
N ARG A 38 -4.77 5.99 11.58
CA ARG A 38 -4.60 4.68 10.90
C ARG A 38 -5.76 4.45 9.94
N SER A 39 -5.48 4.47 8.63
CA SER A 39 -6.50 4.35 7.58
C SER A 39 -7.02 2.93 7.36
N ALA A 40 -6.38 1.93 7.98
CA ALA A 40 -6.75 0.52 7.89
C ALA A 40 -6.30 -0.21 9.15
N THR A 41 -7.01 -1.29 9.50
CA THR A 41 -6.59 -2.24 10.52
C THR A 41 -5.76 -3.34 9.86
N VAL A 42 -4.64 -3.70 10.48
CA VAL A 42 -3.78 -4.80 10.04
C VAL A 42 -3.83 -5.90 11.09
N ARG A 43 -3.99 -7.15 10.64
CA ARG A 43 -3.99 -8.33 11.50
C ARG A 43 -3.02 -9.36 10.93
N THR A 44 -2.25 -9.99 11.80
CA THR A 44 -1.40 -11.12 11.42
C THR A 44 -2.28 -12.35 11.17
N LEU A 45 -1.99 -13.07 10.08
CA LEU A 45 -2.66 -14.34 9.75
C LEU A 45 -1.89 -15.56 10.27
N MET A 46 -0.66 -15.35 10.70
CA MET A 46 0.28 -16.33 11.25
C MET A 46 1.22 -15.62 12.23
N PRO A 47 2.00 -16.32 13.06
CA PRO A 47 3.08 -15.70 13.82
C PRO A 47 3.98 -14.87 12.90
N SER A 48 4.29 -13.64 13.29
CA SER A 48 5.03 -12.69 12.46
C SER A 48 5.87 -11.78 13.33
N GLU A 49 7.05 -11.43 12.83
CA GLU A 49 7.95 -10.46 13.44
C GLU A 49 8.00 -9.20 12.57
N PHE A 50 8.22 -8.05 13.20
CA PHE A 50 8.19 -6.76 12.53
C PHE A 50 9.40 -5.92 12.91
N LEU A 51 10.01 -5.32 11.89
CA LEU A 51 10.85 -4.15 12.10
C LEU A 51 9.95 -2.92 12.22
N VAL A 52 10.06 -2.19 13.33
CA VAL A 52 9.24 -1.00 13.60
C VAL A 52 10.11 0.25 13.46
N LEU A 53 9.60 1.23 12.71
CA LEU A 53 10.26 2.51 12.52
C LEU A 53 9.41 3.64 13.08
N ASP A 54 10.00 4.40 14.00
CA ASP A 54 9.35 5.57 14.59
C ASP A 54 9.33 6.77 13.65
N LYS A 55 8.49 7.76 13.99
CA LYS A 55 8.26 8.95 13.15
C LYS A 55 9.54 9.76 12.89
N GLN A 56 10.36 10.02 13.92
CA GLN A 56 11.57 10.82 13.76
C GLN A 56 12.59 10.22 12.78
N PRO A 57 13.01 8.95 12.91
CA PRO A 57 13.90 8.34 11.93
C PRO A 57 13.25 8.19 10.55
N PHE A 58 11.94 7.91 10.47
CA PHE A 58 11.20 7.91 9.20
C PHE A 58 11.27 9.26 8.48
N ASP A 59 10.98 10.36 9.19
CA ASP A 59 10.98 11.72 8.64
C ASP A 59 12.36 12.11 8.11
N ARG A 60 13.44 11.67 8.77
CA ARG A 60 14.83 11.98 8.38
C ARG A 60 15.33 11.16 7.19
N ILE A 61 14.94 9.89 7.09
CA ILE A 61 15.61 8.93 6.19
C ILE A 61 14.73 8.57 4.99
N ILE A 62 13.43 8.35 5.20
CA ILE A 62 12.58 7.67 4.22
C ILE A 62 11.59 8.62 3.55
N LYS A 63 11.15 9.66 4.26
CA LYS A 63 10.06 10.54 3.81
C LYS A 63 10.29 11.17 2.44
N ALA A 64 11.48 11.68 2.18
CA ALA A 64 11.78 12.36 0.92
C ALA A 64 11.67 11.42 -0.29
N GLU A 65 12.20 10.20 -0.17
CA GLU A 65 12.17 9.20 -1.22
C GLU A 65 10.74 8.70 -1.46
N LEU A 66 9.99 8.37 -0.41
CA LEU A 66 8.59 7.95 -0.54
C LEU A 66 7.71 9.03 -1.19
N HIS A 67 7.94 10.32 -0.88
CA HIS A 67 7.22 11.40 -1.55
C HIS A 67 7.55 11.48 -3.04
N LYS A 68 8.80 11.22 -3.42
CA LYS A 68 9.23 11.20 -4.82
C LYS A 68 8.60 10.02 -5.55
N GLU A 69 8.76 8.80 -5.04
CA GLU A 69 8.15 7.58 -5.59
C GLU A 69 6.64 7.73 -5.78
N LYS A 70 5.95 8.26 -4.76
CA LYS A 70 4.49 8.46 -4.81
C LYS A 70 4.08 9.49 -5.87
N ARG A 71 4.86 10.56 -6.05
CA ARG A 71 4.61 11.56 -7.09
C ARG A 71 4.79 10.95 -8.47
N ASP A 72 5.85 10.18 -8.66
CA ASP A 72 6.16 9.57 -9.95
C ASP A 72 5.12 8.50 -10.32
N LYS A 73 4.72 7.67 -9.36
CA LYS A 73 3.61 6.73 -9.50
C LYS A 73 2.29 7.43 -9.82
N ASN A 74 1.94 8.51 -9.12
CA ASN A 74 0.71 9.26 -9.41
C ASN A 74 0.74 9.91 -10.80
N LYS A 75 1.91 10.39 -11.27
CA LYS A 75 2.06 10.90 -12.64
C LYS A 75 1.82 9.77 -13.65
N PHE A 76 2.45 8.62 -13.45
CA PHE A 76 2.27 7.45 -14.30
C PHE A 76 0.80 7.02 -14.38
N LEU A 77 0.15 6.78 -13.24
CA LEU A 77 -1.24 6.31 -13.19
C LEU A 77 -2.22 7.30 -13.84
N LYS A 78 -1.97 8.62 -13.74
CA LYS A 78 -2.81 9.64 -14.40
C LYS A 78 -2.79 9.56 -15.91
N VAL A 79 -1.67 9.16 -16.50
CA VAL A 79 -1.52 9.06 -17.96
C VAL A 79 -2.26 7.82 -18.48
N TYR A 80 -2.21 6.71 -17.73
CA TYR A 80 -2.65 5.41 -18.23
C TYR A 80 -4.03 4.94 -17.74
N ILE A 81 -4.56 5.49 -16.64
CA ILE A 81 -5.88 5.09 -16.12
C ILE A 81 -6.94 6.11 -16.55
N PRO A 82 -7.87 5.73 -17.45
CA PRO A 82 -8.94 6.62 -17.90
C PRO A 82 -9.79 7.11 -16.73
N GLY A 83 -10.06 8.42 -16.70
CA GLY A 83 -10.93 9.04 -15.70
C GLY A 83 -10.30 9.24 -14.32
N LEU A 84 -9.05 8.81 -14.10
CA LEU A 84 -8.35 9.06 -12.84
C LEU A 84 -8.11 10.56 -12.62
N ASP A 85 -7.86 11.30 -13.70
CA ASP A 85 -7.72 12.77 -13.78
C ASP A 85 -9.00 13.55 -13.42
N ARG A 86 -10.13 12.88 -13.24
CA ARG A 86 -11.40 13.48 -12.76
C ARG A 86 -11.70 13.21 -11.29
N GLN A 87 -10.96 12.31 -10.65
CA GLN A 87 -11.18 11.93 -9.25
C GLN A 87 -10.57 12.91 -8.23
N SER A 88 -11.08 12.94 -7.00
CA SER A 88 -10.47 13.75 -5.93
C SER A 88 -9.02 13.35 -5.67
N PHE A 89 -8.19 14.29 -5.16
CA PHE A 89 -6.80 14.00 -4.78
C PHE A 89 -6.71 12.81 -3.82
N THR A 90 -7.59 12.76 -2.82
CA THR A 90 -7.68 11.68 -1.82
C THR A 90 -8.01 10.32 -2.44
N THR A 91 -8.93 10.27 -3.41
CA THR A 91 -9.28 9.01 -4.10
C THR A 91 -8.10 8.52 -4.94
N ARG A 92 -7.43 9.40 -5.68
CA ARG A 92 -6.23 9.05 -6.46
C ARG A 92 -5.12 8.51 -5.58
N GLU A 93 -4.89 9.17 -4.44
CA GLU A 93 -3.92 8.68 -3.47
C GLU A 93 -4.27 7.28 -2.97
N ARG A 94 -5.53 7.02 -2.60
CA ARG A 94 -5.97 5.68 -2.16
C ARG A 94 -5.77 4.63 -3.26
N LEU A 95 -6.17 4.95 -4.49
CA LEU A 95 -6.00 4.06 -5.63
C LEU A 95 -4.53 3.77 -5.91
N SER A 96 -3.63 4.75 -5.75
CA SER A 96 -2.19 4.53 -5.97
C SER A 96 -1.59 3.41 -5.12
N TYR A 97 -2.14 3.15 -3.93
CA TYR A 97 -1.73 2.04 -3.06
C TYR A 97 -2.26 0.66 -3.48
N LEU A 98 -3.26 0.60 -4.37
CA LEU A 98 -3.78 -0.66 -4.90
C LEU A 98 -2.92 -1.20 -6.04
N PHE A 99 -2.21 -0.33 -6.75
CA PHE A 99 -1.31 -0.73 -7.83
C PHE A 99 0.04 -1.14 -7.25
N LYS A 100 0.47 -2.37 -7.55
CA LYS A 100 1.81 -2.86 -7.21
C LYS A 100 2.65 -2.94 -8.48
N ASP A 101 3.93 -2.66 -8.34
CA ASP A 101 4.86 -2.76 -9.46
C ASP A 101 5.31 -4.21 -9.55
N GLU A 102 5.20 -4.81 -10.74
CA GLU A 102 5.70 -6.15 -11.00
C GLU A 102 6.87 -6.06 -11.98
N SER A 103 7.99 -6.69 -11.61
CA SER A 103 9.14 -6.87 -12.50
C SER A 103 9.21 -8.33 -12.91
N LYS A 104 9.23 -8.58 -14.22
CA LYS A 104 9.39 -9.92 -14.79
C LYS A 104 10.71 -9.99 -15.56
N THR A 105 11.40 -11.12 -15.48
CA THR A 105 12.61 -11.37 -16.26
C THR A 105 12.25 -11.59 -17.73
N ALA A 106 13.20 -11.31 -18.63
CA ALA A 106 13.01 -11.55 -20.06
C ALA A 106 12.59 -13.01 -20.31
N GLY A 107 11.49 -13.19 -21.05
CA GLY A 107 10.91 -14.51 -21.36
C GLY A 107 9.84 -15.01 -20.39
N ALA A 108 9.52 -14.28 -19.31
CA ALA A 108 8.41 -14.64 -18.43
C ALA A 108 7.04 -14.25 -19.03
N THR A 109 6.09 -15.18 -19.04
CA THR A 109 4.70 -14.94 -19.49
C THR A 109 3.95 -14.05 -18.50
N ILE A 110 3.13 -13.13 -19.02
CA ILE A 110 2.35 -12.16 -18.23
C ILE A 110 1.13 -12.83 -17.62
#